data_AF-A0A535LUU7-F1
#
_entry.id   AF-A0A535LUU7-F1
#
_cell.length_a   1.000
_cell.length_b   1.000
_cell.length_c   1.000
_cell.angle_alpha   90.00
_cell.angle_beta   90.00
_cell.angle_gamma   90.00
#
_symmetry.space_group_name_H-M   'P 1'
#
loop_
_entity.id
_entity.type
_entity.pdbx_description
1 polymer ?
#
loop_
_entity_poly.entity_id
_entity_poly.type
_entity_poly.pdbx_seq_one_letter_code
_entity_poly.pdbx_strand_id
1 'polypeptide(L)' 'MGGTLTIIASSAVASGDIALTHSSWRLEAPGADPMEAVSAEVARRQPDGTWLYVIDNPWGAGVLAAAAAR' A
#
# COMPACT_ATOMS: atom_id res chain seq x y z
N MET A 1 12.06 -19.20 2.64
CA MET A 1 11.21 -18.00 2.47
C MET A 1 11.75 -17.24 1.28
N GLY A 2 10.94 -17.13 0.23
CA GLY A 2 11.28 -16.42 -0.99
C GLY A 2 9.97 -15.84 -1.50
N GLY A 3 10.04 -14.63 -2.02
CA GLY A 3 8.91 -13.97 -2.64
C GLY A 3 9.35 -12.60 -3.11
N THR A 4 8.90 -12.21 -4.29
CA THR A 4 9.25 -10.92 -4.89
C THR A 4 8.00 -10.06 -4.89
N LEU A 5 8.04 -9.00 -4.09
CA LEU A 5 7.07 -7.90 -4.18
C LEU A 5 7.59 -6.90 -5.21
N THR A 6 6.82 -6.68 -6.26
CA THR A 6 7.09 -5.68 -7.28
C THR A 6 6.06 -4.57 -7.17
N ILE A 7 6.55 -3.33 -7.05
CA ILE A 7 5.72 -2.14 -7.19
C ILE A 7 5.67 -1.79 -8.68
N ILE A 8 4.49 -1.88 -9.27
CA ILE A 8 4.26 -1.65 -10.70
C ILE A 8 4.14 -0.14 -10.97
N ALA A 9 3.39 0.55 -10.11
CA ALA A 9 3.20 1.99 -10.18
C ALA A 9 2.89 2.54 -8.79
N SER A 10 3.31 3.77 -8.53
CA SER A 10 2.98 4.49 -7.31
C SER A 10 2.63 5.93 -7.61
N SER A 11 1.73 6.49 -6.80
CA SER A 11 1.40 7.91 -6.79
C SER A 11 1.27 8.42 -5.37
N ALA A 12 1.46 9.72 -5.19
CA ALA A 12 1.31 10.38 -3.90
C ALA A 12 0.57 11.72 -4.07
N VAL A 13 -0.34 12.00 -3.15
CA VAL A 13 -0.97 13.32 -2.99
C VAL A 13 -0.59 13.85 -1.61
N ALA A 14 0.17 14.94 -1.58
CA ALA A 14 0.66 15.54 -0.36
C ALA A 14 -0.12 16.81 0.01
N SER A 15 -0.35 17.01 1.30
CA SER A 15 -0.93 18.22 1.89
C SER A 15 -0.27 18.48 3.24
N GLY A 16 0.57 19.51 3.32
CA GLY A 16 1.32 19.82 4.54
C GLY A 16 2.29 18.69 4.91
N ASP A 17 2.16 18.17 6.13
CA ASP A 17 2.96 17.05 6.65
C ASP A 17 2.30 15.68 6.43
N ILE A 18 1.18 15.60 5.69
CA ILE A 18 0.49 14.35 5.37
C ILE A 18 0.61 14.03 3.88
N ALA A 19 0.78 12.75 3.55
CA ALA A 19 0.69 12.24 2.20
C ALA A 19 -0.19 11.00 2.16
N LEU A 20 -1.09 10.94 1.18
CA LEU A 20 -1.79 9.73 0.77
C LEU A 20 -1.02 9.11 -0.39
N THR A 21 -0.57 7.87 -0.24
CA THR A 21 0.08 7.11 -1.30
C THR A 21 -0.82 5.97 -1.76
N HIS A 22 -0.69 5.63 -3.05
CA HIS A 22 -1.28 4.43 -3.62
C HIS A 22 -0.20 3.70 -4.41
N SER A 23 -0.10 2.39 -4.23
CA SER A 23 0.80 1.55 -5.01
C SER A 23 0.07 0.35 -5.60
N SER A 24 0.17 0.17 -6.92
CA SER A 24 -0.18 -1.09 -7.56
C SER A 24 0.97 -2.06 -7.33
N TRP A 25 0.71 -3.20 -6.71
CA TRP A 25 1.74 -4.17 -6.36
C TRP A 25 1.37 -5.58 -6.82
N ARG A 26 2.41 -6.37 -7.08
CA ARG A 26 2.33 -7.81 -7.38
C ARG A 26 3.29 -8.56 -6.47
N LEU A 27 2.81 -9.59 -5.78
CA LEU A 27 3.60 -10.50 -4.96
C LEU A 27 3.63 -11.89 -5.60
N GLU A 28 4.82 -12.38 -5.88
CA GLU A 28 5.04 -13.74 -6.37
C GLU A 28 5.80 -14.53 -5.31
N ALA A 29 5.26 -15.67 -4.87
CA ALA A 29 5.90 -16.54 -3.89
C ALA A 29 5.92 -18.00 -4.38
N PRO A 30 7.00 -18.78 -4.16
CA PRO A 30 7.06 -20.17 -4.59
C PRO A 30 5.92 -21.00 -4.00
N GLY A 31 5.19 -21.71 -4.87
CA GLY A 31 4.08 -22.58 -4.45
C GLY A 31 2.78 -21.87 -4.10
N ALA A 32 2.68 -20.56 -4.36
CA ALA A 32 1.44 -19.79 -4.26
C ALA A 32 1.11 -19.13 -5.60
N ASP A 33 -0.18 -18.91 -5.86
CA ASP A 33 -0.60 -18.08 -6.98
C ASP A 33 -0.18 -16.62 -6.76
N PRO A 34 0.18 -15.87 -7.82
CA PRO A 34 0.51 -14.46 -7.71
C PRO A 34 -0.64 -13.66 -7.09
N MET A 35 -0.31 -12.74 -6.18
CA MET A 35 -1.26 -11.81 -5.58
C MET A 35 -1.05 -10.42 -6.13
N GLU A 36 -2.14 -9.71 -6.43
CA GLU A 36 -2.10 -8.33 -6.90
C GLU A 36 -3.15 -7.50 -6.21
N ALA A 37 -2.81 -6.26 -5.85
CA ALA A 37 -3.78 -5.28 -5.40
C ALA A 37 -3.26 -3.85 -5.59
N VAL A 38 -4.14 -2.90 -5.25
CA VAL A 38 -3.77 -1.50 -5.04
C VAL A 38 -3.84 -1.21 -3.56
N SER A 39 -2.72 -0.77 -2.99
CA SER A 39 -2.65 -0.34 -1.60
C SER A 39 -3.08 1.13 -1.45
N ALA A 40 -3.33 1.52 -0.19
CA ALA A 40 -3.46 2.91 0.19
C ALA A 40 -2.75 3.12 1.53
N GLU A 41 -1.78 4.02 1.58
CA GLU A 41 -1.05 4.32 2.82
C GLU A 41 -1.17 5.81 3.15
N VAL A 42 -1.17 6.11 4.44
CA VAL A 42 -1.06 7.49 4.92
C VAL A 42 0.29 7.64 5.57
N ALA A 43 1.13 8.52 5.03
CA ALA A 43 2.41 8.87 5.61
C ALA A 43 2.35 10.25 6.27
N ARG A 44 3.14 10.43 7.34
CA ARG A 44 3.38 11.72 7.97
C ARG A 44 4.87 12.08 7.93
N ARG A 45 5.15 13.34 7.59
CA ARG A 45 6.48 13.92 7.65
C ARG A 45 6.83 14.26 9.10
N GLN A 46 7.96 13.76 9.56
CA GLN A 46 8.48 14.01 10.90
C GLN A 46 9.22 15.37 10.95
N PRO A 47 9.50 15.92 12.15
CA PRO A 47 10.24 17.17 12.29
C PRO A 47 11.64 17.15 11.65
N ASP A 48 12.28 15.97 11.59
CA ASP A 48 13.57 15.76 10.92
C ASP A 48 13.46 15.67 9.38
N GLY A 49 12.24 15.74 8.85
CA GLY A 49 11.94 15.71 7.42
C GLY A 49 11.74 14.32 6.82
N THR A 50 11.92 13.25 7.58
CA THR A 50 11.63 11.88 7.16
C THR A 50 10.12 11.62 7.05
N TRP A 51 9.71 10.61 6.27
CA TRP A 51 8.31 10.19 6.18
C TRP A 51 8.13 8.81 6.80
N LEU A 52 7.11 8.65 7.62
CA LEU A 52 6.74 7.38 8.24
C LEU A 52 5.27 7.08 7.94
N TYR A 53 4.95 5.81 7.69
CA TYR A 53 3.56 5.38 7.59
C TYR A 53 2.87 5.52 8.95
N VAL A 54 1.70 6.16 8.94
CA VAL A 54 0.73 6.20 10.03
C VAL A 54 -0.34 5.14 9.82
N ILE A 55 -0.69 4.87 8.56
CA ILE A 55 -1.58 3.78 8.13
C ILE A 55 -0.91 3.07 6.96
N ASP A 56 -0.88 1.74 7.02
CA ASP A 56 -0.47 0.85 5.93
C ASP A 56 -1.63 -0.11 5.64
N ASN A 57 -2.28 0.05 4.49
CA ASN A 57 -3.36 -0.81 4.04
C ASN A 57 -3.00 -1.40 2.66
N PRO A 58 -2.52 -2.65 2.61
CA PRO A 58 -2.09 -3.27 1.36
C PRO A 58 -3.25 -3.55 0.41
N TRP A 59 -4.51 -3.54 0.89
CA TRP A 59 -5.70 -3.81 0.07
C TRP A 59 -6.45 -2.55 -0.38
N GLY A 60 -6.03 -1.37 0.06
CA GLY A 60 -6.66 -0.09 -0.32
C GLY A 60 -8.18 -0.10 -0.18
N ALA A 61 -8.89 0.30 -1.23
CA ALA A 61 -10.36 0.28 -1.26
C ALA A 61 -10.98 -1.13 -1.33
N GLY A 62 -10.21 -2.17 -1.64
CA GLY A 62 -10.69 -3.55 -1.72
C GLY A 62 -11.26 -4.08 -0.39
N VAL A 63 -10.90 -3.46 0.74
CA VAL A 63 -11.47 -3.78 2.06
C VAL A 63 -12.99 -3.55 2.11
N LEU A 64 -13.54 -2.67 1.27
CA LEU A 64 -14.98 -2.41 1.21
C LEU A 64 -15.74 -3.59 0.58
N ALA A 65 -15.15 -4.27 -0.40
CA ALA A 65 -15.73 -5.47 -1.00
C ALA A 65 -15.76 -6.63 0.02
N ALA A 66 -14.70 -6.78 0.82
CA ALA A 66 -14.65 -7.76 1.90
C ALA A 66 -15.68 -7.46 3.02
N ALA A 67 -15.97 -6.18 3.27
CA ALA A 67 -16.96 -5.76 4.26
C ALA A 67 -18.41 -6.05 3.81
N ALA A 68 -18.70 -5.97 2.50
CA ALA A 68 -20.03 -6.22 1.95
C ALA A 68 -20.42 -7.72 1.91
N ALA A 69 -19.46 -8.62 2.06
CA ALA A 69 -19.69 -10.07 2.09
C ALA A 69 -20.00 -10.63 3.49
N ARG A 70 -20.24 -9.74 4.48
CA ARG A 70 -20.54 -10.09 5.87
C ARG A 70 -22.00 -9.84 6.22
#